data_AF-A0A377XF10-F1
#
_entry.id   AF-A0A377XF10-F1
#
_cell.length_a   1.000
_cell.length_b   1.000
_cell.length_c   1.000
_cell.angle_alpha   90.00
_cell.angle_beta   90.00
_cell.angle_gamma   90.00
#
_symmetry.space_group_name_H-M   'P 1'
#
loop_
_entity.id
_entity.type
_entity.pdbx_description
1 polymer ?
#
loop_
_entity_poly.entity_id
_entity_poly.type
_entity_poly.pdbx_seq_one_letter_code
_entity_poly.pdbx_strand_id
1 'polypeptide(L)' 'MAFRLIRYAVAAMQRHLEAGHKKLPLVIPVLFYTGKRSPYPYSTRWLDEFDDPALAGTLYSSAFSAR' A
#
# COMPACT_ATOMS: atom_id res chain seq x y z
N MET A 1 8.47 -2.31 -5.49
CA MET A 1 7.82 -3.52 -4.90
C MET A 1 6.82 -3.11 -3.83
N ALA A 2 7.11 -2.05 -3.10
CA ALA A 2 6.22 -1.46 -2.14
C ALA A 2 4.87 -1.06 -2.77
N PHE A 3 4.85 -0.50 -3.99
CA PHE A 3 3.60 -0.18 -4.69
C PHE A 3 2.74 -1.43 -4.99
N ARG A 4 3.38 -2.58 -5.27
CA ARG A 4 2.65 -3.85 -5.45
C ARG A 4 1.97 -4.33 -4.16
N LEU A 5 2.62 -4.15 -3.01
CA LEU A 5 2.05 -4.54 -1.71
C LEU A 5 0.76 -3.76 -1.43
N ILE A 6 0.79 -2.42 -1.60
CA ILE A 6 -0.41 -1.60 -1.39
C ILE A 6 -1.49 -1.90 -2.44
N ARG A 7 -1.12 -2.12 -3.71
CA ARG A 7 -2.08 -2.50 -4.76
C ARG A 7 -2.84 -3.78 -4.41
N TYR A 8 -2.15 -4.80 -3.90
CA TYR A 8 -2.80 -6.04 -3.49
C TYR A 8 -3.65 -5.86 -2.22
N ALA A 9 -3.21 -5.03 -1.27
CA ALA A 9 -4.01 -4.71 -0.09
C ALA A 9 -5.33 -4.02 -0.48
N VAL A 10 -5.28 -3.02 -1.37
CA VAL A 10 -6.47 -2.33 -1.90
C VAL A 10 -7.36 -3.29 -2.70
N ALA A 11 -6.78 -4.19 -3.50
CA ALA A 11 -7.57 -5.19 -4.22
C ALA A 11 -8.31 -6.16 -3.27
N ALA A 12 -7.67 -6.58 -2.17
CA ALA A 12 -8.31 -7.41 -1.15
C ALA A 12 -9.44 -6.65 -0.41
N MET A 13 -9.21 -5.38 -0.09
CA MET A 13 -10.21 -4.47 0.45
C MET A 13 -11.43 -4.33 -0.49
N GLN A 14 -11.20 -4.12 -1.79
CA GLN A 14 -12.25 -4.00 -2.79
C GLN A 14 -13.09 -5.28 -2.91
N ARG A 15 -12.43 -6.44 -2.97
CA ARG A 15 -13.12 -7.75 -3.00
C ARG A 15 -14.00 -7.97 -1.77
N HIS A 16 -13.59 -7.45 -0.62
CA HIS A 16 -14.41 -7.52 0.59
C HIS A 16 -15.69 -6.68 0.46
N LEU A 17 -15.61 -5.47 -0.13
CA LEU A 17 -16.80 -4.67 -0.41
C LEU A 17 -17.73 -5.36 -1.43
N GLU A 18 -17.16 -5.92 -2.50
CA GLU A 18 -17.90 -6.65 -3.54
C GLU A 18 -18.62 -7.90 -3.00
N ALA A 19 -18.11 -8.49 -1.91
CA ALA A 19 -18.78 -9.58 -1.20
C ALA A 19 -19.98 -9.13 -0.34
N GLY A 20 -20.35 -7.84 -0.37
CA GLY A 20 -21.51 -7.28 0.33
C GLY A 20 -21.21 -6.71 1.72
N HIS A 21 -19.93 -6.65 2.12
CA HIS A 21 -19.55 -6.01 3.37
C HIS A 21 -19.56 -4.49 3.25
N LYS A 22 -20.00 -3.79 4.31
CA LYS A 22 -20.22 -2.34 4.30
C LYS A 22 -18.99 -1.50 4.68
N LYS A 23 -17.93 -2.12 5.19
CA LYS A 23 -16.73 -1.45 5.69
C LYS A 23 -15.49 -2.13 5.15
N LEU A 24 -14.40 -1.38 5.06
CA LEU A 24 -13.10 -1.93 4.68
C LEU A 24 -12.53 -2.84 5.78
N PRO A 25 -11.92 -3.98 5.43
CA PRO A 25 -11.14 -4.77 6.37
C PRO A 25 -9.75 -4.14 6.56
N LEU A 26 -9.15 -4.36 7.73
CA LEU A 26 -7.72 -4.08 7.90
C LEU A 26 -6.92 -5.16 7.16
N VAL A 27 -6.05 -4.75 6.24
CA VAL A 27 -5.21 -5.66 5.45
C VAL A 27 -3.74 -5.35 5.72
N ILE A 28 -2.98 -6.36 6.16
CA ILE A 28 -1.54 -6.27 6.39
C ILE A 28 -0.84 -7.00 5.24
N PRO A 29 -0.21 -6.28 4.28
CA PRO A 29 0.56 -6.93 3.23
C PRO A 29 1.88 -7.47 3.78
N VAL A 30 2.19 -8.74 3.53
CA VAL A 30 3.44 -9.39 3.94
C VAL A 30 4.30 -9.68 2.70
N LEU A 31 5.57 -9.30 2.75
CA LEU A 31 6.54 -9.57 1.69
C LEU A 31 7.31 -10.86 2.00
N PHE A 32 7.09 -11.90 1.19
CA PHE A 32 7.97 -13.07 1.16
C PHE A 32 9.04 -12.87 0.09
N TYR A 33 10.32 -12.93 0.50
CA TYR A 33 11.47 -12.68 -0.37
C TYR A 33 12.47 -13.83 -0.29
N THR A 34 12.87 -14.35 -1.45
CA THR A 34 13.79 -15.50 -1.59
C THR A 34 15.01 -15.16 -2.45
N GLY A 35 15.54 -13.94 -2.34
CA GLY A 35 16.76 -13.56 -3.04
C GLY A 35 18.02 -13.69 -2.17
N LYS A 36 19.18 -13.55 -2.82
CA LYS A 36 20.50 -13.79 -2.20
C LYS A 36 20.85 -12.83 -1.05
N ARG A 37 20.31 -11.61 -1.07
CA ARG A 37 20.61 -10.57 -0.07
C ARG A 37 19.50 -10.50 0.97
N SER A 38 19.80 -10.87 2.22
CA SER A 38 18.88 -10.79 3.35
C SER A 38 19.38 -9.77 4.39
N PRO A 39 18.51 -8.91 4.95
CA PRO A 39 17.08 -8.76 4.64
C PRO A 39 16.83 -8.15 3.25
N TYR A 40 15.58 -8.14 2.81
CA TYR A 40 15.17 -7.50 1.55
C TYR A 40 15.74 -6.07 1.48
N PRO A 41 16.58 -5.74 0.47
CA PRO A 41 17.44 -4.56 0.54
C PRO A 41 16.79 -3.26 0.03
N TYR A 42 15.54 -3.31 -0.43
CA TYR A 42 14.84 -2.15 -0.98
C TYR A 42 13.72 -1.68 -0.05
N SER A 43 13.29 -0.42 -0.22
CA SER A 43 12.19 0.13 0.59
C SER A 43 10.89 -0.67 0.42
N THR A 44 10.19 -0.86 1.53
CA THR A 44 8.81 -1.38 1.61
C THR A 44 7.78 -0.27 1.80
N ARG A 45 8.22 0.99 1.94
CA ARG A 45 7.36 2.17 1.99
C ARG A 45 7.04 2.61 0.57
N TRP A 46 5.77 2.45 0.18
CA TRP A 46 5.33 2.72 -1.20
C TRP A 46 5.43 4.20 -1.60
N LEU A 47 5.42 5.10 -0.61
CA LEU A 47 5.63 6.54 -0.82
C LEU A 47 7.04 6.88 -1.35
N ASP A 48 8.02 6.01 -1.15
CA ASP A 48 9.38 6.22 -1.69
C ASP A 48 9.44 5.98 -3.21
N GLU A 49 8.36 5.49 -3.84
CA GLU A 49 8.28 5.30 -5.29
C GLU A 49 7.82 6.59 -6.03
N PHE A 50 7.50 7.68 -5.33
CA PHE A 50 7.19 9.00 -5.94
C PHE A 50 8.45 9.86 -6.08
N ASP A 51 8.44 10.78 -7.06
CA ASP A 51 9.50 11.78 -7.24
C ASP A 51 9.66 12.70 -6.03
N ASP A 52 8.54 13.02 -5.35
CA ASP A 52 8.51 13.74 -4.07
C ASP A 52 7.77 12.92 -2.99
N PRO A 53 8.50 12.09 -2.22
CA PRO A 53 7.92 11.27 -1.16
C PRO A 53 7.31 12.07 0.01
N ALA A 54 7.75 13.32 0.22
CA ALA A 54 7.25 14.16 1.30
C ALA A 54 5.87 14.70 0.95
N LEU A 55 5.72 15.25 -0.26
CA LEU A 55 4.43 15.70 -0.79
C LEU A 55 3.44 14.53 -0.87
N ALA A 56 3.86 13.37 -1.38
CA ALA A 56 3.03 12.17 -1.39
C ALA A 56 2.59 11.76 0.03
N GLY A 57 3.49 11.83 1.01
CA GLY A 57 3.16 11.59 2.41
C GLY A 57 2.07 12.52 2.92
N THR A 58 2.19 13.83 2.68
CA THR A 58 1.16 14.81 3.07
C THR A 58 -0.18 14.53 2.40
N LEU A 59 -0.17 14.23 1.10
CA LEU A 59 -1.39 13.99 0.33
C LEU A 59 -2.11 12.71 0.77
N TYR A 60 -1.40 11.60 0.96
CA TYR A 60 -1.99 10.28 1.22
C TYR A 60 -2.21 9.98 2.71
N SER A 61 -1.75 10.85 3.62
CA SER A 61 -2.03 10.73 5.06
C SER A 61 -3.11 11.71 5.55
N SER A 62 -3.61 12.59 4.68
CA SER A 62 -4.66 13.55 4.99
C SER A 62 -5.98 13.16 4.32
N ALA A 63 -7.07 13.79 4.75
CA ALA A 63 -8.34 13.66 4.05
C ALA A 63 -8.21 14.24 2.63
N PHE A 64 -8.63 13.49 1.62
CA PHE A 64 -8.74 14.04 0.28
C PHE A 64 -9.80 15.13 0.26
N SER A 65 -9.42 16.33 -0.17
CA SER A 65 -10.37 17.41 -0.38
C SER A 65 -11.28 17.05 -1.55
N ALA A 66 -12.59 17.02 -1.34
CA ALA A 66 -13.55 17.10 -2.44
C ALA A 66 -13.52 18.52 -3.00
N ARG A 67 -13.28 18.66 -4.30
CA ARG A 67 -13.60 19.90 -5.01
C ARG A 67 -14.95 19.76 -5.67
#